data_AF-A0A2U3N242-F1
#
_entry.id   AF-A0A2U3N242-F1
#
_cell.length_a   1.000
_cell.length_b   1.000
_cell.length_c   1.000
_cell.angle_alpha   90.00
_cell.angle_beta   90.00
_cell.angle_gamma   90.00
#
_symmetry.space_group_name_H-M   'P 1'
#
loop_
_entity.id
_entity.type
_entity.pdbx_description
1 polymer ?
#
loop_
_entity_poly.entity_id
_entity_poly.type
_entity_poly.pdbx_seq_one_letter_code
_entity_poly.pdbx_strand_id
1 'polypeptide(L)'
;MENYLRITFEQLGDFEAYHSACNWCDDNGFSHGSMARDMPIGILKGDWSIAKWYNLTHEEREQLDGFLESPNFHEGPVFIVIKNEEAI
;
A
#
# COMPACT_ATOMS: atom_id res chain seq x y z
N MET A 1 5.77 -13.36 -15.71
CA MET A 1 6.26 -12.94 -14.38
C MET A 1 5.72 -11.56 -14.18
N GLU A 2 4.86 -11.35 -13.18
CA GLU A 2 4.45 -10.00 -12.83
C GLU A 2 5.68 -9.28 -12.29
N ASN A 3 6.06 -8.18 -12.93
CA ASN A 3 7.10 -7.31 -12.41
C ASN A 3 6.46 -6.41 -11.34
N TYR A 4 7.07 -6.31 -10.18
CA TYR A 4 6.61 -5.45 -9.11
C TYR A 4 7.61 -4.31 -8.90
N LEU A 5 7.11 -3.09 -8.78
CA LEU A 5 7.89 -1.98 -8.27
C LEU A 5 7.77 -1.97 -6.74
N ARG A 6 8.90 -1.94 -6.03
CA ARG A 6 8.94 -1.81 -4.57
C ARG A 6 9.59 -0.49 -4.17
N ILE A 7 8.93 0.24 -3.29
CA ILE A 7 9.40 1.51 -2.73
C ILE A 7 9.47 1.35 -1.21
N THR A 8 10.57 1.77 -0.59
CA THR A 8 10.84 1.54 0.84
C THR A 8 10.90 2.85 1.61
N PHE A 9 10.27 2.85 2.79
CA PHE A 9 10.26 3.94 3.75
C PHE A 9 10.79 3.43 5.09
N GLU A 10 11.80 4.10 5.64
CA GLU A 10 12.53 3.67 6.86
C GLU A 10 12.62 4.79 7.91
N GLN A 11 11.73 5.79 7.83
CA GLN A 11 11.70 6.87 8.81
C GLN A 11 11.45 6.32 10.21
N LEU A 12 12.25 6.78 11.17
CA LEU A 12 12.17 6.37 12.57
C LEU A 12 11.16 7.22 13.34
N GLY A 13 10.42 6.60 14.25
CA GLY A 13 9.40 7.23 15.07
C GLY A 13 8.03 6.60 14.87
N ASP A 14 7.11 6.87 15.79
CA ASP A 14 5.77 6.30 15.81
C ASP A 14 5.03 6.60 14.49
N PHE A 15 4.84 5.56 13.67
CA PHE A 15 4.18 5.57 12.37
C PHE A 15 4.84 6.46 11.30
N GLU A 16 6.06 6.94 11.50
CA GLU A 16 6.71 7.89 10.59
C GLU A 16 6.92 7.31 9.17
N ALA A 17 7.35 6.05 9.09
CA ALA A 17 7.46 5.34 7.81
C ALA A 17 6.08 5.11 7.14
N TYR A 18 5.04 4.86 7.93
CA TYR A 18 3.67 4.71 7.44
C TYR A 18 3.13 6.03 6.87
N HIS A 19 3.26 7.12 7.60
CA HIS A 19 2.85 8.44 7.14
C HIS A 19 3.61 8.86 5.88
N SER A 20 4.92 8.58 5.83
CA SER A 20 5.72 8.84 4.63
C SER A 20 5.25 8.04 3.42
N ALA A 21 4.85 6.78 3.60
CA ALA A 21 4.30 5.95 2.54
C ALA A 21 2.91 6.44 2.07
N CYS A 22 2.02 6.82 2.99
CA CYS A 22 0.72 7.40 2.66
C CYS A 22 0.86 8.71 1.89
N ASN A 23 1.73 9.62 2.33
CA ASN A 23 2.01 10.87 1.62
C ASN A 23 2.53 10.61 0.20
N TRP A 24 3.38 9.59 0.03
CA TRP A 24 3.82 9.19 -1.30
C TRP A 24 2.65 8.73 -2.18
N CYS A 25 1.69 7.96 -1.63
CA CYS A 25 0.48 7.58 -2.36
C CYS A 25 -0.30 8.83 -2.81
N ASP A 26 -0.54 9.77 -1.90
CA ASP A 26 -1.26 11.02 -2.19
C ASP A 26 -0.56 11.84 -3.28
N ASP A 27 0.75 12.06 -3.14
CA ASP A 27 1.58 12.81 -4.10
C ASP A 27 1.63 12.15 -5.48
N ASN A 28 1.45 10.82 -5.52
CA ASN A 28 1.44 10.04 -6.74
C ASN A 28 0.00 9.69 -7.19
N GLY A 29 -1.04 10.28 -6.62
CA GLY A 29 -2.43 10.10 -7.04
C GLY A 29 -3.00 8.69 -6.84
N PHE A 30 -2.53 7.98 -5.81
CA PHE A 30 -3.10 6.72 -5.34
C PHE A 30 -3.96 6.97 -4.12
N SER A 31 -5.20 6.49 -4.14
CA SER A 31 -5.98 6.27 -2.92
C SER A 31 -5.42 5.08 -2.17
N HIS A 32 -5.44 5.15 -0.84
CA HIS A 32 -5.01 4.06 0.04
C HIS A 32 -6.11 3.70 1.05
N GLY A 33 -6.16 2.42 1.40
CA GLY A 33 -7.05 1.93 2.46
C GLY A 33 -6.64 2.39 3.86
N SER A 34 -7.36 1.91 4.86
CA SER A 34 -7.02 2.13 6.28
C SER A 34 -6.17 1.01 6.86
N MET A 35 -5.28 1.37 7.78
CA MET A 35 -4.46 0.43 8.55
C MET A 35 -5.32 -0.55 9.36
N ALA A 36 -4.84 -1.80 9.45
CA ALA A 36 -5.40 -2.87 10.26
C ALA A 36 -4.29 -3.73 10.88
N ARG A 37 -3.68 -3.24 11.97
CA ARG A 37 -2.48 -3.84 12.59
C ARG A 37 -1.36 -4.01 11.56
N ASP A 38 -0.87 -5.22 11.39
CA ASP A 38 0.20 -5.66 10.49
C ASP A 38 -0.33 -6.17 9.13
N MET A 39 -1.63 -6.11 8.88
CA MET A 39 -2.18 -6.50 7.58
C MET A 39 -1.81 -5.48 6.49
N PRO A 40 -1.68 -5.93 5.23
CA PRO A 40 -1.48 -5.03 4.10
C PRO A 40 -2.57 -3.96 3.98
N ILE A 41 -2.29 -2.89 3.26
CA ILE A 41 -3.23 -1.81 2.97
C ILE A 41 -3.32 -1.65 1.46
N GLY A 42 -4.48 -1.90 0.87
CA GLY A 42 -4.64 -1.79 -0.59
C GLY A 42 -4.51 -0.37 -1.10
N ILE A 43 -3.98 -0.23 -2.32
CA ILE A 43 -3.92 1.04 -3.06
C ILE A 43 -4.51 0.91 -4.46
N LEU A 44 -5.11 2.00 -4.95
CA LEU A 44 -5.68 2.15 -6.30
C LEU A 44 -5.41 3.55 -6.83
N LYS A 45 -5.05 3.67 -8.09
CA LYS A 45 -4.83 4.95 -8.77
C LYS A 45 -6.17 5.68 -8.96
N GLY A 46 -6.18 6.97 -8.63
CA GLY A 46 -7.37 7.83 -8.71
C GLY A 46 -8.08 7.97 -7.36
N ASP A 47 -9.35 8.38 -7.41
CA ASP A 47 -10.17 8.69 -6.25
C ASP A 47 -11.08 7.51 -5.87
N TRP A 48 -10.70 6.80 -4.81
CA TRP A 48 -11.36 5.56 -4.38
C TRP A 48 -11.48 5.50 -2.85
N SER A 49 -12.60 4.97 -2.38
CA SER A 49 -12.74 4.52 -0.99
C SER A 49 -12.45 3.03 -0.90
N ILE A 50 -11.31 2.66 -0.31
CA ILE A 50 -10.85 1.26 -0.22
C ILE A 50 -11.16 0.70 1.17
N ALA A 51 -11.84 -0.45 1.22
CA ALA A 51 -12.12 -1.14 2.49
C ALA A 51 -10.84 -1.66 3.15
N LYS A 52 -10.90 -1.93 4.46
CA LYS A 52 -9.79 -2.60 5.17
C LYS A 52 -9.50 -3.97 4.56
N TRP A 53 -8.24 -4.37 4.57
CA TRP A 53 -7.79 -5.60 3.91
C TRP A 53 -8.60 -6.86 4.23
N TYR A 54 -8.94 -7.06 5.51
CA TYR A 54 -9.73 -8.21 5.94
C TYR A 54 -11.20 -8.18 5.49
N ASN A 55 -11.69 -7.04 5.01
CA ASN A 55 -13.03 -6.90 4.41
C ASN A 55 -13.02 -7.07 2.89
N LEU A 56 -11.85 -7.04 2.25
CA LEU A 56 -11.72 -7.27 0.81
C LEU A 56 -11.77 -8.76 0.49
N THR A 57 -12.52 -9.15 -0.54
CA THR A 57 -12.48 -10.50 -1.10
C THR A 57 -11.15 -10.75 -1.82
N HIS A 58 -10.93 -11.98 -2.26
CA HIS A 58 -9.75 -12.29 -3.06
C HIS A 58 -9.75 -11.52 -4.38
N GLU A 59 -10.89 -11.51 -5.07
CA GLU A 59 -11.10 -10.83 -6.36
C GLU A 59 -10.91 -9.31 -6.22
N GLU A 60 -11.38 -8.70 -5.14
CA GLU A 60 -11.18 -7.27 -4.89
C GLU A 60 -9.70 -6.94 -4.64
N ARG A 61 -8.93 -7.84 -4.01
CA ARG A 61 -7.47 -7.65 -3.83
C ARG A 61 -6.71 -7.78 -5.16
N GLU A 62 -7.19 -8.63 -6.07
CA GLU A 62 -6.61 -8.76 -7.41
C GLU A 62 -6.80 -7.47 -8.24
N GLN A 63 -7.89 -6.74 -8.02
CA GLN A 63 -8.17 -5.47 -8.70
C GLN A 63 -7.34 -4.29 -8.20
N LEU A 64 -6.71 -4.39 -7.02
CA LEU A 64 -5.84 -3.32 -6.50
C LEU A 64 -4.61 -3.13 -7.40
N ASP A 65 -4.16 -1.89 -7.57
CA ASP A 65 -2.90 -1.57 -8.28
C ASP A 65 -1.67 -1.91 -7.44
N GLY A 66 -1.86 -2.15 -6.15
CA GLY A 66 -0.80 -2.49 -5.23
C GLY A 66 -1.26 -2.55 -3.78
N PHE A 67 -0.28 -2.56 -2.88
CA PHE A 67 -0.52 -2.49 -1.44
C PHE A 67 0.68 -1.93 -0.69
N LEU A 68 0.43 -1.36 0.50
CA LEU A 68 1.44 -1.16 1.52
C LEU A 68 1.55 -2.44 2.36
N GLU A 69 2.77 -2.82 2.72
CA GLU A 69 3.03 -3.88 3.69
C GLU A 69 4.12 -3.44 4.69
N SER A 70 4.10 -4.02 5.88
CA SER A 70 5.13 -3.80 6.90
C SER A 70 5.13 -4.95 7.89
N PRO A 71 6.31 -5.36 8.41
CA PRO A 71 6.36 -6.25 9.57
C PRO A 71 5.81 -5.59 10.85
N ASN A 72 5.82 -4.25 10.93
CA ASN A 72 5.27 -3.47 12.03
C ASN A 72 5.07 -2.02 11.58
N PHE A 73 3.84 -1.60 11.31
CA PHE A 73 3.57 -0.22 10.88
C PHE A 73 3.88 0.84 11.96
N HIS A 74 4.01 0.47 13.23
CA HIS A 74 4.25 1.44 14.30
C HIS A 74 5.68 1.97 14.32
N GLU A 75 6.68 1.12 14.08
CA GLU A 75 8.10 1.53 14.17
C GLU A 75 8.98 0.90 13.08
N GLY A 76 8.41 -0.02 12.30
CA GLY A 76 9.11 -0.76 11.27
C GLY A 76 9.07 -0.06 9.91
N PRO A 77 9.89 -0.54 8.96
CA PRO A 77 9.86 -0.03 7.60
C PRO A 77 8.52 -0.33 6.93
N VAL A 78 8.11 0.54 6.02
CA VAL A 78 6.91 0.35 5.19
C VAL A 78 7.32 0.22 3.73
N PHE A 79 6.68 -0.70 3.04
CA PHE A 79 6.95 -0.98 1.63
C PHE A 79 5.68 -0.76 0.82
N ILE A 80 5.77 0.04 -0.24
CA ILE A 80 4.73 0.11 -1.26
C ILE A 80 5.12 -0.88 -2.36
N VAL A 81 4.22 -1.81 -2.67
CA VAL A 81 4.35 -2.79 -3.74
C VAL A 81 3.32 -2.47 -4.80
N ILE A 82 3.78 -2.07 -5.98
CA ILE A 82 2.94 -1.70 -7.13
C ILE A 82 3.05 -2.81 -8.18
N LYS A 83 1.91 -3.27 -8.68
CA LYS A 83 1.83 -4.20 -9.80
C LYS A 83 2.22 -3.45 -11.07
N ASN A 84 3.26 -3.87 -11.78
CA ASN A 84 3.47 -3.40 -13.14
C ASN A 84 2.64 -4.26 -14.07
N GLU A 85 1.64 -3.66 -14.69
CA GLU A 85 1.11 -4.18 -15.96
C GLU A 85 2.14 -3.82 -17.05
N GLU A 86 3.16 -4.66 -17.23
CA GLU A 86 3.86 -4.63 -18.52
C GLU A 86 2.85 -5.00 -19.60
N ALA A 87 2.49 -4.00 -20.40
CA ALA A 87 1.63 -4.16 -21.56
C ALA A 87 2.19 -5.24 -22.48
N ILE A 88 1.37 -6.27 -22.71
CA ILE A 88 1.32 -7.23 -23.83
C ILE A 88 2.57 -7.31 -24.70
#